data_AF-A0A7X3RAN9-F1
#
_entry.id   AF-A0A7X3RAN9-F1
#
_cell.length_a   1.000
_cell.length_b   1.000
_cell.length_c   1.000
_cell.angle_alpha   90.00
_cell.angle_beta   90.00
_cell.angle_gamma   90.00
#
_symmetry.space_group_name_H-M   'P 1'
#
loop_
_entity.id
_entity.type
_entity.pdbx_description
1 polymer ?
#
loop_
_entity_poly.entity_id
_entity_poly.type
_entity_poly.pdbx_seq_one_letter_code
_entity_poly.pdbx_strand_id
1 'polypeptide(L)'
;MARIPEELIDSIRSQADIVDVVSDYVTLRRSGRNYMGLCPFHDEKTPSFSVNPEKQIFHCFGCGKGGNVFSFLMEHENVTFVEAVHHVARRLHITIPDTQGEREAGSEAESLARVTRFAARFFHDRLLNSDRDSVVRRYAERRGLSEETIKSFGLGYAPDSWNDLLSAAREKGIGADWLVKAGLAKSGEQRTYDAFRKRLIFPIQAPSGRVVGFGGRALTDEDQPKYLNSPESPIYRKNQVLYGLYQARDALRRQGQALVVEGYMDLL
;
A
#
# COMPACT_ATOMS: atom_id res chain seq x y z
N MET A 1 -19.67 -0.41 5.95
CA MET A 1 -19.26 -1.57 5.13
C MET A 1 -20.06 -1.52 3.85
N ALA A 2 -19.39 -1.37 2.70
CA ALA A 2 -20.05 -1.54 1.41
C ALA A 2 -20.64 -2.96 1.37
N ARG A 3 -21.97 -3.07 1.45
CA ARG A 3 -22.63 -4.36 1.50
C ARG A 3 -22.75 -4.85 0.07
N ILE A 4 -21.73 -5.54 -0.42
CA ILE A 4 -21.92 -6.42 -1.59
C ILE A 4 -23.06 -7.36 -1.21
N PRO A 5 -24.14 -7.46 -2.00
CA PRO A 5 -25.24 -8.35 -1.69
C PRO A 5 -24.72 -9.76 -1.39
N GLU A 6 -25.19 -10.36 -0.31
CA GLU A 6 -24.70 -11.68 0.13
C GLU A 6 -24.93 -12.74 -0.96
N GLU A 7 -26.06 -12.64 -1.67
CA GLU A 7 -26.36 -13.43 -2.87
C GLU A 7 -25.31 -13.25 -3.98
N LEU A 8 -24.77 -12.04 -4.16
CA LEU A 8 -23.72 -11.78 -5.14
C LEU A 8 -22.37 -12.33 -4.68
N ILE A 9 -22.03 -12.21 -3.39
CA ILE A 9 -20.83 -12.83 -2.81
C ILE A 9 -20.88 -14.35 -3.00
N ASP A 10 -22.03 -14.96 -2.71
CA ASP A 10 -22.25 -16.41 -2.86
C ASP A 10 -22.22 -16.84 -4.33
N SER A 11 -22.77 -16.03 -5.23
CA SER A 11 -22.67 -16.24 -6.67
C SER A 11 -21.21 -16.18 -7.16
N ILE A 12 -20.44 -15.17 -6.74
CA ILE A 12 -19.02 -15.05 -7.07
C ILE A 12 -18.23 -16.24 -6.51
N ARG A 13 -18.51 -16.63 -5.26
CA ARG A 13 -17.84 -17.77 -4.60
C ARG A 13 -18.14 -19.10 -5.29
N SER A 14 -19.38 -19.32 -5.71
CA SER A 14 -19.81 -20.58 -6.34
C SER A 14 -19.34 -20.72 -7.79
N GLN A 15 -19.13 -19.61 -8.49
CA GLN A 15 -18.58 -19.59 -9.85
C GLN A 15 -17.05 -19.61 -9.89
N ALA A 16 -16.39 -19.26 -8.81
CA ALA A 16 -14.93 -19.30 -8.73
C ALA A 16 -14.43 -20.74 -8.63
N ASP A 17 -13.49 -21.13 -9.49
CA ASP A 17 -12.70 -22.33 -9.28
C ASP A 17 -11.44 -21.99 -8.46
N ILE A 18 -11.37 -22.50 -7.23
CA ILE A 18 -10.23 -22.32 -6.34
C ILE A 18 -8.94 -22.89 -6.93
N VAL A 19 -9.00 -23.96 -7.75
CA VAL A 19 -7.81 -24.52 -8.38
C VAL A 19 -7.23 -23.52 -9.37
N ASP A 20 -8.08 -22.90 -10.18
CA ASP A 20 -7.66 -21.90 -11.16
C ASP A 20 -7.07 -20.67 -10.46
N VAL A 21 -7.73 -20.17 -9.41
CA VAL A 21 -7.25 -18.98 -8.69
C VAL A 21 -5.92 -19.26 -8.00
N VAL A 22 -5.75 -20.43 -7.37
CA VAL A 22 -4.49 -20.77 -6.71
C VAL A 22 -3.38 -21.04 -7.73
N SER A 23 -3.70 -21.63 -8.88
CA SER A 23 -2.71 -22.02 -9.90
C SER A 23 -1.97 -20.82 -10.50
N ASP A 24 -2.54 -19.62 -10.41
CA ASP A 24 -1.84 -18.37 -10.75
C ASP A 24 -0.61 -18.09 -9.87
N TYR A 25 -0.59 -18.64 -8.65
CA TYR A 25 0.40 -18.33 -7.62
C TYR A 25 1.26 -19.54 -7.25
N VAL A 26 0.67 -20.73 -7.29
CA VAL A 26 1.30 -21.97 -6.82
C VAL A 26 1.27 -22.99 -7.94
N THR A 27 2.42 -23.57 -8.25
CA THR A 27 2.47 -24.72 -9.15
C THR A 27 1.82 -25.93 -8.48
N LEU A 28 0.63 -26.28 -8.93
CA LEU A 28 -0.16 -27.41 -8.43
C LEU A 28 0.04 -28.66 -9.29
N ARG A 29 0.15 -29.83 -8.64
CA ARG A 29 0.16 -31.14 -9.29
C ARG A 29 -0.98 -32.00 -8.77
N ARG A 30 -1.67 -32.69 -9.69
CA ARG A 30 -2.78 -33.56 -9.31
C ARG A 30 -2.29 -34.74 -8.45
N SER A 31 -2.96 -34.97 -7.33
CA SER A 31 -2.71 -36.08 -6.41
C SER A 31 -4.04 -36.67 -5.95
N GLY A 32 -4.45 -37.76 -6.60
CA GLY A 32 -5.77 -38.37 -6.40
C GLY A 32 -6.90 -37.39 -6.74
N ARG A 33 -7.75 -37.09 -5.74
CA ARG A 33 -8.87 -36.14 -5.88
C ARG A 33 -8.48 -34.68 -5.60
N ASN A 34 -7.28 -34.43 -5.08
CA ASN A 34 -6.79 -33.10 -4.74
C ASN A 34 -5.68 -32.66 -5.69
N TYR A 35 -5.28 -31.41 -5.55
CA TYR A 35 -4.06 -30.85 -6.10
C TYR A 35 -3.09 -30.51 -4.97
N MET A 36 -1.80 -30.76 -5.17
CA MET A 36 -0.75 -30.54 -4.18
C MET A 36 0.33 -29.59 -4.70
N GLY A 37 0.83 -28.71 -3.84
CA GLY A 37 1.92 -27.79 -4.14
C GLY A 37 2.74 -27.42 -2.90
N LEU A 38 3.77 -26.60 -3.09
CA LEU A 38 4.45 -25.94 -1.97
C LEU A 38 3.55 -24.84 -1.42
N CYS A 39 3.49 -24.71 -0.10
CA CYS A 39 2.67 -23.71 0.54
C CYS A 39 3.23 -22.31 0.32
N PRO A 40 2.42 -21.35 -0.16
CA PRO A 40 2.87 -19.98 -0.36
C PRO A 40 2.93 -19.18 0.96
N PHE A 41 2.50 -19.76 2.08
CA PHE A 41 2.36 -19.06 3.35
C PHE A 41 3.47 -19.35 4.36
N HIS A 42 4.34 -20.32 4.10
CA HIS A 42 5.49 -20.65 4.93
C HIS A 42 6.54 -21.36 4.08
N ASP A 43 7.80 -21.30 4.49
CA ASP A 43 8.91 -21.90 3.75
C ASP A 43 8.99 -23.40 4.02
N GLU A 44 8.91 -24.21 2.96
CA GLU A 44 8.97 -25.67 3.03
C GLU A 44 9.59 -26.29 1.78
N LYS A 45 10.15 -27.50 1.91
CA LYS A 45 10.76 -28.25 0.79
C LYS A 45 9.89 -29.40 0.27
N THR A 46 8.92 -29.83 1.06
CA THR A 46 8.02 -30.94 0.74
C THR A 46 6.61 -30.38 0.54
N PRO A 47 5.90 -30.69 -0.55
CA PRO A 47 4.54 -30.19 -0.79
C PRO A 47 3.58 -30.55 0.35
N SER A 48 3.09 -29.56 1.10
CA SER A 48 2.05 -29.75 2.11
C SER A 48 0.76 -28.99 1.80
N PHE A 49 0.74 -28.19 0.74
CA PHE A 49 -0.41 -27.39 0.35
C PHE A 49 -1.37 -28.19 -0.53
N SER A 50 -2.56 -28.47 -0.01
CA SER A 50 -3.61 -29.24 -0.70
C SER A 50 -4.75 -28.33 -1.12
N VAL A 51 -5.20 -28.45 -2.36
CA VAL A 51 -6.40 -27.80 -2.90
C VAL A 51 -7.39 -28.89 -3.31
N ASN A 52 -8.62 -28.80 -2.80
CA ASN A 52 -9.68 -29.74 -3.12
C ASN A 52 -10.72 -29.06 -4.06
N PRO A 53 -10.81 -29.49 -5.34
CA PRO A 53 -11.72 -28.89 -6.31
C PRO A 53 -13.19 -29.18 -6.02
N GLU A 54 -13.52 -30.34 -5.44
CA GLU A 54 -14.92 -30.70 -5.13
C GLU A 54 -15.48 -29.86 -3.98
N LYS A 55 -14.65 -29.60 -2.97
CA LYS A 55 -15.03 -28.84 -1.77
C LYS A 55 -14.75 -27.34 -1.91
N GLN A 56 -14.06 -26.91 -2.98
CA GLN A 56 -13.67 -25.53 -3.21
C GLN A 56 -12.91 -24.89 -2.02
N ILE A 57 -11.97 -25.67 -1.44
CA ILE A 57 -11.14 -25.25 -0.29
C ILE A 57 -9.68 -25.60 -0.49
N PHE A 58 -8.81 -24.87 0.20
CA PHE A 58 -7.41 -25.22 0.39
C PHE A 58 -7.12 -25.53 1.85
N HIS A 59 -6.08 -26.32 2.09
CA HIS A 59 -5.52 -26.57 3.40
C HIS A 59 -4.03 -26.91 3.29
N CYS A 60 -3.21 -26.28 4.12
CA CYS A 60 -1.80 -26.61 4.27
C CYS A 60 -1.59 -27.52 5.47
N PHE A 61 -1.09 -28.73 5.24
CA PHE A 61 -0.79 -29.70 6.30
C PHE A 61 0.47 -29.35 7.11
N GLY A 62 1.31 -28.42 6.64
CA GLY A 62 2.49 -27.93 7.37
C GLY A 62 2.15 -26.82 8.37
N CYS A 63 1.50 -25.74 7.92
CA CYS A 63 1.22 -24.56 8.74
C CYS A 63 -0.22 -24.44 9.25
N GLY A 64 -1.13 -25.35 8.85
CA GLY A 64 -2.53 -25.38 9.29
C GLY A 64 -3.44 -24.33 8.67
N LYS A 65 -2.92 -23.44 7.81
CA LYS A 65 -3.75 -22.46 7.10
C LYS A 65 -4.69 -23.16 6.13
N GLY A 66 -5.95 -22.77 6.12
CA GLY A 66 -6.97 -23.32 5.24
C GLY A 66 -8.15 -22.36 5.08
N GLY A 67 -8.93 -22.56 4.02
CA GLY A 67 -10.09 -21.72 3.74
C GLY A 67 -10.56 -21.86 2.30
N ASN A 68 -11.38 -20.89 1.88
CA ASN A 68 -11.89 -20.80 0.51
C ASN A 68 -11.02 -19.88 -0.37
N VAL A 69 -11.47 -19.65 -1.60
CA VAL A 69 -10.81 -18.76 -2.57
C VAL A 69 -10.54 -17.34 -2.04
N PHE A 70 -11.47 -16.76 -1.27
CA PHE A 70 -11.28 -15.43 -0.68
C PHE A 70 -10.27 -15.48 0.45
N SER A 71 -10.32 -16.50 1.31
CA SER A 71 -9.37 -16.67 2.41
C SER A 71 -7.94 -16.81 1.87
N PHE A 72 -7.78 -17.54 0.76
CA PHE A 72 -6.49 -17.68 0.08
C PHE A 72 -5.96 -16.32 -0.38
N LEU A 73 -6.77 -15.55 -1.12
CA LEU A 73 -6.37 -14.24 -1.63
C LEU A 73 -6.11 -13.23 -0.52
N MET A 74 -6.94 -13.18 0.51
CA MET A 74 -6.71 -12.33 1.68
C MET A 74 -5.34 -12.59 2.29
N GLU A 75 -4.98 -13.87 2.41
CA GLU A 75 -3.75 -14.27 3.08
C GLU A 75 -2.51 -14.18 2.18
N HIS A 76 -2.67 -14.42 0.88
CA HIS A 76 -1.61 -14.36 -0.10
C HIS A 76 -1.27 -12.91 -0.51
N GLU A 77 -2.30 -12.11 -0.78
CA GLU A 77 -2.17 -10.73 -1.26
C GLU A 77 -2.23 -9.70 -0.13
N ASN A 78 -2.49 -10.14 1.12
CA ASN A 78 -2.67 -9.26 2.28
C ASN A 78 -3.75 -8.18 2.03
N VAL A 79 -4.87 -8.61 1.44
CA VAL A 79 -6.02 -7.76 1.08
C VAL A 79 -7.20 -8.01 2.01
N THR A 80 -8.10 -7.04 2.09
CA THR A 80 -9.37 -7.18 2.82
C THR A 80 -10.31 -8.15 2.10
N PHE A 81 -11.34 -8.64 2.80
CA PHE A 81 -12.36 -9.51 2.22
C PHE A 81 -13.05 -8.88 1.00
N VAL A 82 -13.40 -7.59 1.07
CA VAL A 82 -14.05 -6.87 -0.04
C VAL A 82 -13.13 -6.78 -1.25
N GLU A 83 -11.85 -6.48 -1.04
CA GLU A 83 -10.84 -6.47 -2.12
C GLU A 83 -10.66 -7.87 -2.73
N ALA A 84 -10.67 -8.93 -1.92
CA ALA A 84 -10.62 -10.32 -2.39
C ALA A 84 -11.86 -10.67 -3.24
N VAL A 85 -13.06 -10.26 -2.82
CA VAL A 85 -14.30 -10.45 -3.60
C VAL A 85 -14.21 -9.72 -4.94
N HIS A 86 -13.74 -8.47 -4.96
CA HIS A 86 -13.51 -7.73 -6.20
C HIS A 86 -12.42 -8.34 -7.09
N HIS A 87 -11.42 -9.01 -6.52
CA HIS A 87 -10.39 -9.71 -7.28
C HIS A 87 -10.99 -10.89 -8.05
N VAL A 88 -11.76 -11.74 -7.37
CA VAL A 88 -12.43 -12.89 -8.00
C VAL A 88 -13.50 -12.44 -8.98
N ALA A 89 -14.30 -11.42 -8.64
CA ALA A 89 -15.33 -10.90 -9.54
C ALA A 89 -14.75 -10.38 -10.87
N ARG A 90 -13.60 -9.68 -10.84
CA ARG A 90 -12.91 -9.24 -12.05
C ARG A 90 -12.44 -10.42 -12.92
N ARG A 91 -11.95 -11.50 -12.29
CA ARG A 91 -11.57 -12.72 -13.00
C ARG A 91 -12.75 -13.38 -13.69
N LEU A 92 -13.91 -13.37 -13.05
CA LEU A 92 -15.16 -13.94 -13.58
C LEU A 92 -15.92 -12.99 -14.50
N HIS A 93 -15.39 -11.79 -14.78
CA HIS A 93 -16.08 -10.72 -15.51
C HIS A 93 -17.46 -10.37 -14.93
N ILE A 94 -17.64 -10.55 -13.62
CA ILE A 94 -18.85 -10.18 -12.88
C ILE A 94 -18.71 -8.73 -12.45
N THR A 95 -19.57 -7.86 -12.99
CA THR A 95 -19.69 -6.48 -12.53
C THR A 95 -20.37 -6.46 -11.18
N ILE A 96 -19.63 -6.13 -10.13
CA ILE A 96 -20.24 -5.78 -8.84
C ILE A 96 -20.84 -4.39 -9.01
N PRO A 97 -22.18 -4.21 -8.86
CA PRO A 97 -22.81 -2.91 -8.97
C PRO A 97 -22.10 -1.93 -8.05
N ASP A 98 -21.50 -0.92 -8.67
CA ASP A 98 -20.82 0.16 -8.00
C ASP A 98 -21.94 0.97 -7.35
N THR A 99 -22.27 0.71 -6.08
CA THR A 99 -23.19 1.55 -5.31
C THR A 99 -22.49 2.88 -5.05
N GLN A 100 -22.42 3.71 -6.09
CA GLN A 100 -21.74 5.00 -6.12
C GLN A 100 -22.37 6.04 -5.18
N GLY A 101 -23.37 5.67 -4.37
CA GLY A 101 -23.97 6.47 -3.30
C GLY A 101 -23.58 6.07 -1.87
N GLU A 102 -22.83 4.97 -1.66
CA GLU A 102 -22.41 4.49 -0.32
C GLU A 102 -20.89 4.35 -0.19
N ARG A 103 -20.13 5.21 -0.88
CA ARG A 103 -18.65 5.26 -0.87
C ARG A 103 -18.02 5.85 0.41
N GLU A 104 -18.80 5.99 1.49
CA GLU A 104 -18.32 6.48 2.79
C GLU A 104 -18.64 5.51 3.93
N ALA A 105 -18.02 4.33 3.92
CA ALA A 105 -17.54 3.66 5.14
C ALA A 105 -16.83 2.33 4.81
N GLY A 106 -15.70 2.42 4.12
CA GLY A 106 -14.53 1.71 4.66
C GLY A 106 -14.21 2.32 6.03
N SER A 107 -13.55 1.59 6.92
CA SER A 107 -13.13 2.23 8.19
C SER A 107 -12.37 3.52 7.86
N GLU A 108 -12.43 4.53 8.73
CA GLU A 108 -11.67 5.78 8.54
C GLU A 108 -10.21 5.51 8.16
N ALA A 109 -9.62 4.47 8.74
CA ALA A 109 -8.27 4.00 8.44
C ALA A 109 -8.07 3.52 6.99
N GLU A 110 -9.09 2.91 6.38
CA GLU A 110 -9.06 2.44 5.00
C GLU A 110 -9.12 3.61 4.01
N SER A 111 -10.01 4.58 4.25
CA SER A 111 -10.07 5.81 3.47
C SER A 111 -8.75 6.58 3.55
N LEU A 112 -8.18 6.72 4.75
CA LEU A 112 -6.87 7.35 4.92
C LEU A 112 -5.77 6.58 4.18
N ALA A 113 -5.77 5.25 4.25
CA ALA A 113 -4.78 4.44 3.55
C ALA A 113 -4.90 4.53 2.01
N ARG A 114 -6.12 4.71 1.48
CA ARG A 114 -6.34 4.98 0.06
C ARG A 114 -5.72 6.33 -0.33
N VAL A 115 -5.95 7.36 0.47
CA VAL A 115 -5.47 8.72 0.21
C VAL A 115 -3.93 8.81 0.34
N THR A 116 -3.34 8.21 1.36
CA THR A 116 -1.87 8.18 1.51
C THR A 116 -1.20 7.37 0.40
N ARG A 117 -1.79 6.25 -0.03
CA ARG A 117 -1.29 5.47 -1.17
C ARG A 117 -1.32 6.29 -2.47
N PHE A 118 -2.40 7.02 -2.71
CA PHE A 118 -2.52 7.92 -3.84
C PHE A 118 -1.44 9.01 -3.80
N ALA A 119 -1.30 9.71 -2.68
CA ALA A 119 -0.32 10.78 -2.53
C ALA A 119 1.13 10.28 -2.66
N ALA A 120 1.44 9.08 -2.15
CA ALA A 120 2.75 8.48 -2.29
C ALA A 120 3.13 8.25 -3.76
N ARG A 121 2.20 7.68 -4.55
CA ARG A 121 2.40 7.50 -6.00
C ARG A 121 2.57 8.84 -6.70
N PHE A 122 1.68 9.79 -6.41
CA PHE A 122 1.73 11.13 -6.99
C PHE A 122 3.10 11.80 -6.75
N PHE A 123 3.59 11.84 -5.51
CA PHE A 123 4.89 12.45 -5.21
C PHE A 123 6.05 11.66 -5.83
N HIS A 124 5.99 10.33 -5.83
CA HIS A 124 7.03 9.51 -6.44
C HIS A 124 7.13 9.77 -7.94
N ASP A 125 5.98 9.77 -8.64
CA ASP A 125 5.90 10.05 -10.07
C ASP A 125 6.41 11.46 -10.38
N ARG A 126 6.11 12.45 -9.53
CA ARG A 126 6.67 13.81 -9.68
C ARG A 126 8.20 13.82 -9.59
N LEU A 127 8.79 13.07 -8.67
CA LEU A 127 10.26 13.00 -8.56
C LEU A 127 10.87 12.28 -9.77
N LEU A 128 10.31 11.12 -10.15
CA LEU A 128 10.83 10.33 -11.26
C LEU A 128 10.80 11.10 -12.58
N ASN A 129 9.73 11.87 -12.81
CA ASN A 129 9.53 12.65 -14.04
C ASN A 129 10.04 14.10 -13.93
N SER A 130 10.74 14.46 -12.85
CA SER A 130 11.37 15.78 -12.76
C SER A 130 12.56 15.88 -13.71
N ASP A 131 12.70 17.04 -14.38
CA ASP A 131 13.85 17.34 -15.22
C ASP A 131 15.17 17.14 -14.45
N ARG A 132 16.22 16.70 -15.15
CA ARG A 132 17.55 16.45 -14.55
C ARG A 132 18.09 17.68 -13.83
N ASP A 133 17.86 18.87 -14.40
CA ASP A 133 18.30 20.14 -13.83
C ASP A 133 17.33 20.73 -12.79
N SER A 134 16.27 20.01 -12.43
CA SER A 134 15.33 20.48 -11.41
C SER A 134 16.01 20.59 -10.03
N VAL A 135 15.47 21.49 -9.19
CA VAL A 135 15.98 21.70 -7.82
C VAL A 135 15.99 20.41 -6.98
N VAL A 136 15.01 19.54 -7.16
CA VAL A 136 14.90 18.29 -6.40
C VAL A 136 15.91 17.25 -6.87
N ARG A 137 16.17 17.13 -8.19
CA ARG A 137 17.17 16.21 -8.74
C ARG A 137 18.58 16.60 -8.30
N ARG A 138 18.94 17.88 -8.46
CA ARG A 138 20.23 18.41 -7.97
C ARG A 138 20.40 18.24 -6.46
N TYR A 139 19.32 18.41 -5.70
CA TYR A 139 19.35 18.17 -4.25
C TYR A 139 19.63 16.70 -3.94
N ALA A 140 18.91 15.77 -4.58
CA ALA A 140 19.07 14.33 -4.37
C ALA A 140 20.49 13.86 -4.72
N GLU A 141 21.02 14.29 -5.87
CA GLU A 141 22.39 14.00 -6.30
C GLU A 141 23.43 14.51 -5.30
N ARG A 142 23.34 15.78 -4.90
CA ARG A 142 24.27 16.38 -3.92
C ARG A 142 24.22 15.66 -2.56
N ARG A 143 23.09 15.04 -2.22
CA ARG A 143 22.90 14.28 -0.99
C ARG A 143 23.24 12.79 -1.14
N GLY A 144 23.70 12.35 -2.30
CA GLY A 144 24.10 10.96 -2.54
C GLY A 144 22.94 9.98 -2.71
N LEU A 145 21.73 10.46 -2.98
CA LEU A 145 20.56 9.60 -3.15
C LEU A 145 20.58 8.96 -4.54
N SER A 146 20.85 7.66 -4.59
CA SER A 146 20.84 6.89 -5.84
C SER A 146 19.41 6.69 -6.37
N GLU A 147 19.28 6.39 -7.67
CA GLU A 147 18.00 5.98 -8.28
C GLU A 147 17.40 4.74 -7.60
N GLU A 148 18.25 3.80 -7.18
CA GLU A 148 17.82 2.62 -6.44
C GLU A 148 17.25 2.99 -5.07
N THR A 149 17.91 3.89 -4.34
CA THR A 149 17.43 4.43 -3.06
C THR A 149 16.10 5.15 -3.26
N ILE A 150 15.99 6.01 -4.27
CA ILE A 150 14.76 6.74 -4.59
C ILE A 150 13.59 5.78 -4.83
N LYS A 151 13.81 4.70 -5.60
CA LYS A 151 12.77 3.71 -5.91
C LYS A 151 12.44 2.82 -4.72
N SER A 152 13.44 2.28 -4.03
CA SER A 152 13.25 1.34 -2.90
C SER A 152 12.56 1.98 -1.70
N PHE A 153 12.80 3.27 -1.47
CA PHE A 153 12.15 4.04 -0.40
C PHE A 153 10.93 4.83 -0.87
N GLY A 154 10.63 4.79 -2.18
CA GLY A 154 9.51 5.53 -2.77
C GLY A 154 9.63 7.05 -2.59
N LEU A 155 10.86 7.59 -2.55
CA LEU A 155 11.08 9.02 -2.35
C LEU A 155 10.32 9.82 -3.43
N GLY A 156 9.78 10.96 -3.03
CA GLY A 156 8.94 11.77 -3.91
C GLY A 156 9.29 13.24 -3.89
N TYR A 157 8.58 14.01 -4.72
CA TYR A 157 8.73 15.46 -4.80
C TYR A 157 7.36 16.11 -4.68
N ALA A 158 7.24 17.04 -3.74
CA ALA A 158 6.13 17.98 -3.70
C ALA A 158 6.54 19.27 -4.42
N PRO A 159 5.91 19.60 -5.57
CA PRO A 159 6.22 20.81 -6.33
C PRO A 159 5.97 22.09 -5.53
N ASP A 160 6.52 23.19 -6.02
CA ASP A 160 6.21 24.52 -5.48
C ASP A 160 4.85 25.02 -6.02
N SER A 161 3.77 24.39 -5.55
CA SER A 161 2.40 24.69 -5.95
C SER A 161 1.46 24.59 -4.75
N TRP A 162 0.41 25.39 -4.75
CA TRP A 162 -0.56 25.44 -3.64
C TRP A 162 -1.64 24.36 -3.71
N ASN A 163 -1.83 23.71 -4.85
CA ASN A 163 -3.00 22.85 -5.10
C ASN A 163 -2.73 21.72 -6.10
N ASP A 164 -1.48 21.32 -6.32
CA ASP A 164 -1.14 20.29 -7.32
C ASP A 164 -1.68 18.91 -6.89
N LEU A 165 -1.46 18.54 -5.62
CA LEU A 165 -1.99 17.30 -5.07
C LEU A 165 -3.51 17.36 -4.95
N LEU A 166 -4.08 18.47 -4.48
CA LEU A 166 -5.53 18.68 -4.39
C LEU A 166 -6.22 18.54 -5.76
N SER A 167 -5.63 19.12 -6.82
CA SER A 167 -6.19 19.05 -8.17
C SER A 167 -6.13 17.61 -8.70
N ALA A 168 -4.99 16.94 -8.55
CA ALA A 168 -4.84 15.54 -8.95
C ALA A 168 -5.78 14.61 -8.15
N ALA A 169 -5.99 14.87 -6.86
CA ALA A 169 -6.92 14.12 -6.02
C ALA A 169 -8.37 14.29 -6.48
N ARG A 170 -8.77 15.52 -6.82
CA ARG A 170 -10.11 15.83 -7.35
C ARG A 170 -10.39 15.09 -8.65
N GLU A 171 -9.43 15.03 -9.56
CA GLU A 171 -9.54 14.27 -10.81
C GLU A 171 -9.71 12.76 -10.59
N LYS A 172 -9.20 12.25 -9.46
CA LYS A 172 -9.39 10.85 -9.03
C LYS A 172 -10.60 10.63 -8.13
N GLY A 173 -11.46 11.64 -7.94
CA GLY A 173 -12.66 11.55 -7.10
C GLY A 173 -12.35 11.44 -5.60
N ILE A 174 -11.18 11.89 -5.15
CA ILE A 174 -10.80 11.93 -3.73
C ILE A 174 -11.21 13.28 -3.15
N GLY A 175 -12.11 13.26 -2.16
CA GLY A 175 -12.58 14.47 -1.49
C GLY A 175 -11.48 15.16 -0.67
N ALA A 176 -11.45 16.50 -0.70
CA ALA A 176 -10.43 17.31 -0.03
C ALA A 176 -10.34 17.07 1.48
N ASP A 177 -11.45 16.76 2.14
CA ASP A 177 -11.50 16.47 3.58
C ASP A 177 -10.62 15.28 3.96
N TRP A 178 -10.52 14.27 3.08
CA TRP A 178 -9.62 13.14 3.32
C TRP A 178 -8.15 13.51 3.23
N LEU A 179 -7.79 14.48 2.36
CA LEU A 179 -6.42 15.01 2.30
C LEU A 179 -6.10 15.83 3.54
N VAL A 180 -7.05 16.66 4.00
CA VAL A 180 -6.88 17.43 5.25
C VAL A 180 -6.71 16.48 6.43
N LYS A 181 -7.55 15.45 6.52
CA LYS A 181 -7.51 14.45 7.59
C LYS A 181 -6.24 13.60 7.58
N ALA A 182 -5.68 13.32 6.40
CA ALA A 182 -4.38 12.67 6.24
C ALA A 182 -3.18 13.62 6.44
N GLY A 183 -3.43 14.92 6.69
CA GLY A 183 -2.39 15.94 6.83
C GLY A 183 -1.63 16.26 5.54
N LEU A 184 -2.22 15.92 4.39
CA LEU A 184 -1.71 16.19 3.04
C LEU A 184 -2.19 17.54 2.50
N ALA A 185 -3.27 18.08 3.07
CA ALA A 185 -3.75 19.43 2.83
C ALA A 185 -4.02 20.16 4.16
N LYS A 186 -4.10 21.48 4.11
CA LYS A 186 -4.53 22.33 5.23
C LYS A 186 -5.72 23.16 4.80
N SER A 187 -6.71 23.28 5.68
CA SER A 187 -7.82 24.22 5.51
C SER A 187 -7.40 25.58 6.06
N GLY A 188 -7.29 26.59 5.19
CA GLY A 188 -7.12 27.99 5.60
C GLY A 188 -8.47 28.70 5.66
N GLU A 189 -8.49 29.96 6.13
CA GLU A 189 -9.72 30.75 6.29
C GLU A 189 -10.55 30.88 5.00
N GLN A 190 -9.89 30.95 3.84
CA GLN A 190 -10.54 31.16 2.54
C GLN A 190 -10.37 30.00 1.56
N ARG A 191 -9.37 29.12 1.78
CA ARG A 191 -9.08 28.03 0.83
C ARG A 191 -8.31 26.88 1.47
N THR A 192 -8.56 25.67 0.96
CA THR A 192 -7.74 24.48 1.22
C THR A 192 -6.53 24.47 0.29
N TYR A 193 -5.37 24.10 0.81
CA TYR A 193 -4.12 24.06 0.06
C TYR A 193 -3.20 22.89 0.46
N ASP A 194 -2.28 22.51 -0.40
CA ASP A 194 -1.35 21.40 -0.19
C ASP A 194 -0.43 21.66 1.02
N ALA A 195 -0.31 20.69 1.92
CA ALA A 195 0.49 20.82 3.13
C ALA A 195 2.00 20.77 2.85
N PHE A 196 2.41 19.96 1.87
CA PHE A 196 3.79 19.82 1.42
C PHE A 196 3.98 20.59 0.12
N ARG A 197 4.99 21.45 0.08
CA ARG A 197 5.37 22.25 -1.09
C ARG A 197 6.87 22.42 -1.12
N LYS A 198 7.45 22.37 -2.32
CA LYS A 198 8.89 22.54 -2.59
C LYS A 198 9.78 21.67 -1.67
N ARG A 199 9.42 20.39 -1.54
CA ARG A 199 10.05 19.46 -0.59
C ARG A 199 10.38 18.12 -1.23
N LEU A 200 11.52 17.55 -0.84
CA LEU A 200 11.79 16.11 -1.00
C LEU A 200 10.92 15.36 0.01
N ILE A 201 10.13 14.42 -0.48
CA ILE A 201 9.15 13.66 0.30
C ILE A 201 9.69 12.29 0.64
N PHE A 202 9.54 11.91 1.91
CA PHE A 202 9.89 10.63 2.48
C PHE A 202 8.59 9.94 2.92
N PRO A 203 8.04 9.00 2.14
CA PRO A 203 6.88 8.24 2.59
C PRO A 203 7.23 7.41 3.82
N ILE A 204 6.43 7.54 4.87
CA ILE A 204 6.59 6.77 6.09
C ILE A 204 5.73 5.53 5.94
N GLN A 205 6.35 4.36 6.00
CA GLN A 205 5.70 3.06 5.81
C GLN A 205 5.59 2.31 7.14
N ALA A 206 4.43 1.69 7.36
CA ALA A 206 4.26 0.69 8.39
C ALA A 206 5.12 -0.56 8.07
N PRO A 207 5.35 -1.48 9.03
CA PRO A 207 6.09 -2.72 8.76
C PRO A 207 5.49 -3.57 7.63
N SER A 208 4.20 -3.39 7.32
CA SER A 208 3.50 -4.03 6.20
C SER A 208 3.80 -3.41 4.83
N GLY A 209 4.48 -2.26 4.77
CA GLY A 209 4.74 -1.51 3.54
C GLY A 209 3.67 -0.48 3.18
N ARG A 210 2.56 -0.45 3.93
CA ARG A 210 1.51 0.57 3.74
C ARG A 210 2.05 1.94 4.12
N VAL A 211 1.88 2.92 3.23
CA VAL A 211 2.22 4.33 3.53
C VAL A 211 1.20 4.88 4.50
N VAL A 212 1.67 5.38 5.63
CA VAL A 212 0.85 5.89 6.73
C VAL A 212 1.00 7.38 6.95
N GLY A 213 2.11 7.97 6.51
CA GLY A 213 2.38 9.40 6.63
C GLY A 213 3.55 9.81 5.76
N PHE A 214 3.99 11.06 5.90
CA PHE A 214 5.06 11.63 5.10
C PHE A 214 5.96 12.53 5.94
N GLY A 215 7.27 12.45 5.68
CA GLY A 215 8.22 13.50 5.99
C GLY A 215 8.50 14.33 4.75
N GLY A 216 8.79 15.61 4.92
CA GLY A 216 9.10 16.54 3.84
C GLY A 216 10.30 17.42 4.19
N ARG A 217 11.40 17.25 3.49
CA ARG A 217 12.63 18.05 3.66
C ARG A 217 12.62 19.23 2.70
N ALA A 218 12.80 20.42 3.25
CA ALA A 218 13.06 21.64 2.49
C ALA A 218 14.28 21.47 1.57
N LEU A 219 14.16 21.94 0.33
CA LEU A 219 15.21 21.83 -0.68
C LEU A 219 16.23 22.97 -0.60
N THR A 220 15.84 24.11 -0.03
CA THR A 220 16.70 25.26 0.27
C THR A 220 16.60 25.63 1.75
N ASP A 221 17.59 26.37 2.26
CA ASP A 221 17.63 26.78 3.68
C ASP A 221 16.63 27.90 4.02
N GLU A 222 16.13 28.60 3.00
CA GLU A 222 15.09 29.63 3.09
C GLU A 222 13.71 29.02 3.36
N ASP A 223 13.48 27.78 2.93
CA ASP A 223 12.18 27.11 3.07
C ASP A 223 12.02 26.53 4.48
N GLN A 224 11.40 27.29 5.39
CA GLN A 224 11.13 26.85 6.77
C GLN A 224 9.75 26.16 6.91
N PRO A 225 9.60 25.17 7.83
CA PRO A 225 10.67 24.52 8.60
C PRO A 225 11.52 23.58 7.74
N LYS A 226 12.76 23.31 8.15
CA LYS A 226 13.67 22.36 7.48
C LYS A 226 13.03 20.99 7.25
N TYR A 227 12.33 20.45 8.25
CA TYR A 227 11.52 19.23 8.11
C TYR A 227 10.08 19.50 8.51
N LEU A 228 9.15 18.95 7.73
CA LEU A 228 7.72 18.91 8.02
C LEU A 228 7.30 17.44 8.04
N ASN A 229 6.52 17.02 9.04
CA ASN A 229 5.98 15.66 9.09
C ASN A 229 4.46 15.71 9.10
N SER A 230 3.82 14.65 8.62
CA SER A 230 2.39 14.42 8.82
C SER A 230 2.03 14.51 10.31
N PRO A 231 0.85 15.06 10.65
CA PRO A 231 0.31 15.01 12.00
C PRO A 231 -0.09 13.57 12.36
N GLU A 232 -0.31 13.32 13.65
CA GLU A 232 -0.89 12.06 14.13
C GLU A 232 -2.25 11.80 13.47
N SER A 233 -2.54 10.53 13.16
CA SER A 233 -3.81 10.10 12.56
C SER A 233 -4.15 8.66 13.00
N PRO A 234 -5.36 8.15 12.72
CA PRO A 234 -5.70 6.76 13.00
C PRO A 234 -4.74 5.72 12.38
N ILE A 235 -4.06 6.07 11.29
CA ILE A 235 -3.10 5.17 10.62
C ILE A 235 -1.64 5.51 10.91
N TYR A 236 -1.35 6.66 11.52
CA TYR A 236 0.01 7.12 11.76
C TYR A 236 0.18 7.62 13.18
N ARG A 237 1.00 6.89 13.94
CA ARG A 237 1.50 7.31 15.24
C ARG A 237 3.02 7.36 15.23
N LYS A 238 3.60 8.54 15.44
CA LYS A 238 5.04 8.77 15.29
C LYS A 238 5.87 7.87 16.22
N ASN A 239 5.37 7.60 17.42
CA ASN A 239 6.05 6.74 18.41
C ASN A 239 5.88 5.24 18.17
N GLN A 240 5.14 4.82 17.14
CA GLN A 240 4.91 3.42 16.79
C GLN A 240 5.46 3.03 15.42
N VAL A 241 6.18 3.94 14.74
CA VAL A 241 6.71 3.71 13.40
C VAL A 241 8.20 4.04 13.35
N LEU A 242 8.97 3.13 12.76
CA LEU A 242 10.39 3.31 12.46
C LEU A 242 10.55 3.42 10.94
N TYR A 243 11.11 4.53 10.48
CA TYR A 243 11.42 4.72 9.07
C TYR A 243 12.43 3.68 8.59
N GLY A 244 12.25 3.14 7.38
CA GLY A 244 13.13 2.12 6.82
C GLY A 244 12.90 0.69 7.36
N LEU A 245 12.03 0.49 8.36
CA LEU A 245 11.77 -0.84 8.91
C LEU A 245 11.18 -1.79 7.87
N TYR A 246 10.30 -1.31 6.99
CA TYR A 246 9.75 -2.11 5.89
C TYR A 246 10.86 -2.64 4.96
N GLN A 247 11.80 -1.78 4.58
CA GLN A 247 12.95 -2.11 3.72
C GLN A 247 13.94 -3.04 4.43
N ALA A 248 14.20 -2.80 5.72
CA ALA A 248 15.26 -3.48 6.47
C ALA A 248 14.80 -4.79 7.15
N ARG A 249 13.49 -5.04 7.31
CA ARG A 249 12.96 -6.14 8.16
C ARG A 249 13.59 -7.51 7.91
N ASP A 250 13.85 -7.86 6.67
CA ASP A 250 14.38 -9.19 6.33
C ASP A 250 15.88 -9.28 6.61
N ALA A 251 16.63 -8.20 6.41
CA ALA A 251 18.03 -8.12 6.79
C ALA A 251 18.20 -8.16 8.33
N LEU A 252 17.37 -7.40 9.05
CA LEU A 252 17.35 -7.38 10.52
C LEU A 252 17.07 -8.77 11.09
N ARG A 253 16.11 -9.51 10.54
CA ARG A 253 15.80 -10.90 10.95
C ARG A 253 16.97 -11.84 10.70
N ARG A 254 17.62 -11.75 9.54
CA ARG A 254 18.77 -12.61 9.18
C ARG A 254 20.00 -12.33 10.06
N GLN A 255 20.26 -11.08 10.38
CA GLN A 255 21.45 -10.68 11.13
C GLN A 255 21.25 -10.70 12.65
N GLY A 256 20.00 -10.65 13.13
CA GLY A 256 19.69 -10.60 14.56
C GLY A 256 20.17 -9.33 15.26
N GLN A 257 20.49 -8.28 14.49
CA GLN A 257 21.02 -7.01 14.98
C GLN A 257 20.39 -5.85 14.21
N ALA A 258 20.32 -4.68 14.87
CA ALA A 258 19.79 -3.45 14.28
C ALA A 258 20.75 -2.29 14.54
N LEU A 259 20.94 -1.45 13.53
CA LEU A 259 21.56 -0.13 13.67
C LEU A 259 20.46 0.93 13.70
N VAL A 260 20.44 1.76 14.73
CA VAL A 260 19.48 2.86 14.86
C VAL A 260 20.21 4.17 14.61
N VAL A 261 19.65 5.00 13.73
CA VAL A 261 20.19 6.31 13.33
C VAL A 261 19.16 7.41 13.57
N GLU A 262 19.59 8.67 13.58
CA GLU A 262 18.74 9.79 13.98
C GLU A 262 17.67 10.18 12.96
N GLY A 263 18.00 10.18 11.66
CA GLY A 263 17.12 10.72 10.64
C GLY A 263 17.06 9.93 9.34
N TYR A 264 16.10 10.32 8.49
CA TYR A 264 15.90 9.70 7.17
C TYR A 264 17.17 9.67 6.34
N MET A 265 17.91 10.78 6.31
CA MET A 265 19.13 10.92 5.51
C MET A 265 20.33 10.16 6.05
N ASP A 266 20.32 9.77 7.33
CA ASP A 266 21.41 8.95 7.90
C ASP A 266 21.18 7.47 7.59
N LEU A 267 19.92 7.09 7.34
CA LEU A 267 19.50 5.74 6.96
C LEU A 267 19.68 5.48 5.46
N LEU A 268 19.43 6.49 4.62
CA LEU A 268 19.46 6.41 3.14
C LEU A 268 20.87 6.58 2.59
#